data_AF-A0AB37AP15-F1
#
_entry.id   AF-A0AB37AP15-F1
#
_cell.length_a   1.000
_cell.length_b   1.000
_cell.length_c   1.000
_cell.angle_alpha   90.00
_cell.angle_beta   90.00
_cell.angle_gamma   90.00
#
_symmetry.space_group_name_H-M   'P 1'
#
loop_
_entity.id
_entity.type
_entity.pdbx_description
1 polymer ?
#
loop_
_entity_poly.entity_id
_entity_poly.type
_entity_poly.pdbx_seq_one_letter_code
_entity_poly.pdbx_strand_id
1 'polypeptide(L)'
;MEFVDVRVEFPSGLTLADRGSYDSDEQIVFISVPMRAMLDAAKEMEPPPAVTATWDGFEATLIEATADSFDVVSVTELGAKPRSKLGARLVRASWSKDQRQQFGRFCHTLTVSSIVGVVGYVHAISEISIWAAMNVAALVAIGVITYIVGMDSMNGE
;
A
#
# COMPACT_ATOMS: atom_id res chain seq x y z
N MET A 1 3.94 12.43 -13.35
CA MET A 1 4.38 12.92 -12.04
C MET A 1 3.69 12.13 -10.95
N GLU A 2 4.41 11.16 -10.41
CA GLU A 2 3.97 10.30 -9.30
C GLU A 2 4.78 10.67 -8.05
N PHE A 3 4.16 10.61 -6.87
CA PHE A 3 4.89 10.85 -5.62
C PHE A 3 5.61 9.58 -5.18
N VAL A 4 6.89 9.71 -4.83
CA VAL A 4 7.72 8.58 -4.42
C VAL A 4 8.36 8.87 -3.06
N ASP A 5 8.50 7.84 -2.23
CA ASP A 5 9.23 7.96 -0.96
C ASP A 5 10.71 7.73 -1.23
N VAL A 6 11.53 8.77 -1.04
CA VAL A 6 12.97 8.76 -1.25
C VAL A 6 13.67 8.53 0.08
N ARG A 7 14.60 7.57 0.10
CA ARG A 7 15.41 7.24 1.27
C ARG A 7 16.89 7.24 0.92
N VAL A 8 17.66 7.96 1.71
CA VAL A 8 19.11 8.07 1.60
C VAL A 8 19.74 7.51 2.86
N GLU A 9 20.55 6.47 2.71
CA GLU A 9 21.21 5.78 3.81
C GLU A 9 22.73 5.93 3.69
N PHE A 10 23.34 6.53 4.70
CA PHE A 10 24.78 6.73 4.79
C PHE A 10 25.44 5.56 5.53
N PRO A 11 26.72 5.25 5.24
CA PRO A 11 27.45 4.17 5.91
C PRO A 11 27.56 4.30 7.44
N SER A 12 27.45 5.52 7.98
CA SER A 12 27.42 5.76 9.42
C SER A 12 26.13 5.29 10.11
N GLY A 13 25.09 4.95 9.33
CA GLY A 13 23.74 4.65 9.81
C GLY A 13 22.82 5.88 9.84
N LEU A 14 23.30 7.07 9.46
CA LEU A 14 22.42 8.21 9.23
C LEU A 14 21.45 7.90 8.08
N THR A 15 20.16 8.10 8.31
CA THR A 15 19.13 7.95 7.29
C THR A 15 18.37 9.25 7.13
N LEU A 16 18.25 9.72 5.89
CA LEU A 16 17.38 10.82 5.49
C LEU A 16 16.22 10.25 4.67
N ALA A 17 14.99 10.65 4.99
CA ALA A 17 13.79 10.20 4.29
C ALA A 17 12.89 11.39 3.99
N ASP A 18 12.38 11.44 2.76
CA ASP A 18 11.50 12.51 2.29
C ASP A 18 10.64 12.04 1.11
N ARG A 19 9.68 12.87 0.69
CA ARG A 19 8.88 12.64 -0.52
C ARG A 19 9.44 13.40 -1.70
N GLY A 20 9.58 12.69 -2.81
CA GLY A 20 9.98 13.23 -4.11
C GLY A 20 8.86 13.13 -5.15
N SER A 21 9.17 13.62 -6.35
CA SER A 21 8.33 13.44 -7.54
C SER A 21 9.11 12.68 -8.60
N TYR A 22 8.52 11.61 -9.13
CA TYR A 22 9.08 10.82 -10.22
C TYR A 22 8.49 11.25 -11.57
N ASP A 23 9.38 11.52 -12.52
CA ASP A 23 9.08 11.71 -13.93
C ASP A 23 9.39 10.41 -14.69
N SER A 24 8.33 9.77 -15.20
CA SER A 24 8.43 8.51 -15.94
C SER A 24 9.04 8.67 -17.33
N ASP A 25 8.89 9.84 -17.94
CA ASP A 25 9.33 10.08 -19.32
C ASP A 25 10.85 10.29 -19.35
N GLU A 26 11.38 10.96 -18.33
CA GLU A 26 12.82 11.23 -18.18
C GLU A 26 13.55 10.21 -17.28
N GLN A 27 12.81 9.36 -16.54
CA GLN A 27 13.33 8.43 -15.54
C GLN A 27 14.12 9.12 -14.40
N ILE A 28 13.63 10.30 -13.99
CA ILE A 28 14.28 11.17 -12.99
C ILE A 28 13.40 11.29 -11.74
N VAL A 29 14.03 11.22 -10.57
CA VAL A 29 13.41 11.53 -9.28
C VAL A 29 13.88 12.89 -8.80
N PHE A 30 12.93 13.81 -8.61
CA PHE A 30 13.15 15.13 -8.01
C PHE A 30 12.92 15.09 -6.50
N ILE A 31 13.85 15.65 -5.74
CA ILE A 31 13.77 15.76 -4.28
C ILE A 31 13.36 17.17 -3.82
N SER A 32 12.90 17.29 -2.57
CA SER A 32 12.56 18.58 -2.02
C SER A 32 13.79 19.47 -1.77
N VAL A 33 13.57 20.79 -1.72
CA VAL A 33 14.62 21.77 -1.39
C VAL A 33 15.26 21.52 -0.01
N PRO A 34 14.49 21.22 1.06
CA PRO A 34 15.07 20.83 2.35
C PRO A 34 15.98 19.59 2.27
N MET A 35 15.54 18.54 1.57
CA MET A 35 16.32 17.30 1.41
C MET A 35 17.65 17.56 0.71
N ARG A 36 17.62 18.40 -0.34
CA ARG A 36 18.83 18.83 -1.06
C ARG A 36 19.83 19.52 -0.11
N ALA A 37 19.36 20.48 0.69
CA ALA A 37 20.22 21.19 1.63
C ALA A 37 20.84 20.25 2.68
N MET A 38 20.10 19.24 3.15
CA MET A 38 20.60 18.24 4.08
C MET A 38 21.63 17.30 3.43
N LEU A 39 21.42 16.91 2.17
CA LEU A 39 22.36 16.09 1.41
C LEU A 39 23.67 16.82 1.15
N ASP A 40 23.61 18.10 0.76
CA ASP A 40 24.80 18.91 0.55
C ASP A 40 25.63 19.04 1.83
N ALA A 41 24.98 19.25 2.98
CA ALA A 41 25.66 19.27 4.27
C ALA A 41 26.26 17.90 4.66
N ALA A 42 25.58 16.81 4.33
CA ALA A 42 26.04 15.45 4.65
C ALA A 42 27.21 15.01 3.76
N LYS A 43 27.28 15.43 2.49
CA LYS A 43 28.38 15.12 1.57
C LYS A 43 29.75 15.58 2.07
N GLU A 44 29.80 16.62 2.88
CA GLU A 44 31.06 17.10 3.47
C GLU A 44 31.55 16.22 4.64
N MET A 45 30.66 15.44 5.26
CA MET A 45 30.93 14.70 6.49
C MET A 45 30.91 13.17 6.30
N GLU A 46 30.25 12.68 5.26
CA GLU A 46 29.96 11.26 5.08
C GLU A 46 30.44 10.75 3.71
N PRO A 47 30.80 9.46 3.61
CA PRO A 47 31.01 8.80 2.33
C PRO A 47 29.72 8.75 1.49
N PRO A 48 29.81 8.46 0.18
CA PRO A 48 28.64 8.39 -0.71
C PRO A 48 27.54 7.47 -0.17
N PRO A 49 26.28 7.95 -0.08
CA PRO A 49 25.18 7.17 0.45
C PRO A 49 24.57 6.21 -0.58
N ALA A 50 23.81 5.23 -0.10
CA ALA A 50 22.87 4.49 -0.92
C ALA A 50 21.55 5.27 -1.02
N VAL A 51 21.07 5.52 -2.25
CA VAL A 51 19.83 6.25 -2.50
C VAL A 51 18.81 5.31 -3.12
N THR A 52 17.63 5.29 -2.54
CA THR A 52 16.50 4.47 -3.01
C THR A 52 15.24 5.31 -3.11
N ALA A 53 14.37 4.98 -4.05
CA ALA A 53 13.01 5.52 -4.12
C ALA A 53 12.01 4.37 -4.17
N THR A 54 10.90 4.51 -3.46
CA THR A 54 9.85 3.49 -3.40
C THR A 54 8.50 4.05 -3.80
N TRP A 55 7.76 3.29 -4.60
CA TRP A 55 6.39 3.59 -5.02
C TRP A 55 5.66 2.31 -5.40
N ASP A 56 4.37 2.19 -5.07
CA ASP A 56 3.49 1.11 -5.56
C ASP A 56 4.02 -0.33 -5.52
N GLY A 57 4.91 -0.65 -4.57
CA GLY A 57 5.53 -1.98 -4.45
C GLY A 57 6.75 -2.19 -5.35
N PHE A 58 7.32 -1.10 -5.84
CA PHE A 58 8.59 -1.02 -6.54
C PHE A 58 9.61 -0.26 -5.68
N GLU A 59 10.87 -0.65 -5.80
CA GLU A 59 12.03 0.04 -5.23
C GLU A 59 13.02 0.30 -6.36
N ALA A 60 13.27 1.58 -6.64
CA ALA A 60 14.36 2.00 -7.48
C ALA A 60 15.63 2.24 -6.68
N THR A 61 16.75 1.78 -7.22
CA THR A 61 18.06 2.28 -6.87
C THR A 61 18.34 3.52 -7.71
N LEU A 62 18.77 4.58 -7.03
CA LEU A 62 18.99 5.91 -7.59
C LEU A 62 20.49 6.25 -7.59
N ILE A 63 20.95 6.96 -8.63
CA ILE A 63 22.27 7.60 -8.66
C ILE A 63 22.10 9.09 -8.87
N GLU A 64 22.97 9.88 -8.25
CA GLU A 64 22.94 11.33 -8.38
C GLU A 64 23.22 11.75 -9.83
N ALA A 65 22.25 12.43 -10.44
CA ALA A 65 22.36 12.99 -11.79
C ALA A 65 22.74 14.47 -11.72
N THR A 66 22.01 15.24 -10.92
CA THR A 66 22.30 16.64 -10.58
C THR A 66 22.10 16.86 -9.09
N ALA A 67 22.42 18.07 -8.61
CA ALA A 67 22.29 18.41 -7.19
C ALA A 67 20.84 18.35 -6.64
N ASP A 68 19.83 18.29 -7.51
CA ASP A 68 18.40 18.19 -7.16
C ASP A 68 17.68 16.98 -7.74
N SER A 69 18.39 16.14 -8.50
CA SER A 69 17.75 15.05 -9.21
C SER A 69 18.59 13.79 -9.22
N PHE A 70 17.90 12.66 -9.20
CA PHE A 70 18.50 11.34 -9.26
C PHE A 70 17.99 10.57 -10.47
N ASP A 71 18.91 9.94 -11.19
CA ASP A 71 18.58 9.01 -12.26
C ASP A 71 18.19 7.65 -11.68
N VAL A 72 17.16 7.03 -12.24
CA VAL A 72 16.76 5.66 -11.91
C VAL A 72 17.66 4.67 -12.63
N VAL A 73 18.45 3.91 -11.86
CA VAL A 73 19.39 2.92 -12.43
C VAL A 73 18.74 1.56 -12.60
N SER A 74 17.97 1.14 -11.61
CA SER A 74 17.30 -0.16 -11.63
C SER A 74 16.06 -0.11 -10.78
N VAL A 75 14.98 -0.66 -11.29
CA VAL A 75 13.72 -0.83 -10.56
C VAL A 75 13.58 -2.31 -10.21
N THR A 76 13.48 -2.60 -8.91
CA THR A 76 13.18 -3.93 -8.39
C THR A 76 11.74 -3.95 -7.93
N GLU A 77 10.97 -4.95 -8.33
CA GLU A 77 9.69 -5.24 -7.70
C GLU A 77 9.96 -5.69 -6.26
N LEU A 78 9.61 -4.84 -5.28
CA LEU A 78 9.54 -5.23 -3.87
C LEU A 78 8.40 -6.22 -3.77
N GLY A 79 8.73 -7.50 -3.97
CA GLY A 79 7.84 -8.64 -4.08
C GLY A 79 6.47 -8.34 -3.50
N ALA A 80 5.56 -7.93 -4.41
CA ALA A 80 4.30 -7.33 -4.01
C ALA A 80 3.68 -8.18 -2.91
N LYS A 81 3.50 -7.59 -1.71
CA LYS A 81 2.70 -8.18 -0.63
C LYS A 81 1.50 -8.83 -1.33
N PRO A 82 1.23 -10.14 -1.13
CA PRO A 82 0.27 -10.85 -1.96
C PRO A 82 -1.12 -10.24 -1.77
N ARG A 83 -1.41 -9.19 -2.55
CA ARG A 83 -2.67 -8.47 -2.57
C ARG A 83 -3.63 -9.42 -3.25
N SER A 84 -4.63 -9.83 -2.46
CA SER A 84 -5.54 -10.94 -2.74
C SER A 84 -6.00 -10.97 -4.21
N LYS A 85 -5.65 -12.04 -4.92
CA LYS A 85 -5.86 -12.27 -6.36
C LYS A 85 -7.31 -12.67 -6.71
N LEU A 86 -8.32 -12.20 -5.97
CA LEU A 86 -9.71 -12.55 -6.23
C LEU A 86 -10.43 -11.41 -6.97
N GLY A 87 -10.25 -11.37 -8.30
CA GLY A 87 -11.13 -10.67 -9.27
C GLY A 87 -11.21 -9.14 -9.22
N ALA A 88 -10.76 -8.49 -8.15
CA ALA A 88 -10.99 -7.08 -7.90
C ALA A 88 -10.08 -6.14 -8.69
N ARG A 89 -8.96 -6.64 -9.23
CA ARG A 89 -7.91 -5.81 -9.84
C ARG A 89 -8.34 -5.11 -11.13
N LEU A 90 -9.16 -5.77 -11.96
CA LEU A 90 -9.62 -5.22 -13.25
C LEU A 90 -10.75 -4.19 -13.10
N VAL A 91 -11.58 -4.31 -12.06
CA VAL A 91 -12.70 -3.39 -11.83
C VAL A 91 -12.29 -2.22 -10.94
N ARG A 92 -11.35 -2.42 -9.99
CA ARG A 92 -10.91 -1.37 -9.06
C ARG A 92 -9.86 -0.42 -9.63
N ALA A 93 -9.07 -0.84 -10.63
CA ALA A 93 -8.07 0.03 -11.24
C ALA A 93 -8.69 1.26 -11.92
N SER A 94 -9.95 1.19 -12.34
CA SER A 94 -10.69 2.30 -12.95
C SER A 94 -11.56 3.09 -11.97
N TRP A 95 -11.53 2.78 -10.67
CA TRP A 95 -12.39 3.42 -9.67
C TRP A 95 -11.72 4.65 -9.04
N SER A 96 -12.47 5.74 -8.94
CA SER A 96 -12.05 6.94 -8.23
C SER A 96 -11.92 6.68 -6.73
N LYS A 97 -11.14 7.52 -6.03
CA LYS A 97 -10.97 7.45 -4.56
C LYS A 97 -12.31 7.38 -3.82
N ASP A 98 -13.29 8.18 -4.24
CA ASP A 98 -14.62 8.19 -3.62
C ASP A 98 -15.38 6.86 -3.85
N GLN A 99 -15.34 6.31 -5.06
CA GLN A 99 -15.96 5.01 -5.36
C GLN A 99 -15.34 3.88 -4.54
N ARG A 100 -14.01 3.89 -4.38
CA ARG A 100 -13.30 2.92 -3.53
C ARG A 100 -13.69 3.05 -2.06
N GLN A 101 -13.89 4.27 -1.56
CA GLN A 101 -14.35 4.52 -0.19
C GLN A 101 -15.80 4.09 0.04
N GLN A 102 -16.71 4.39 -0.91
CA GLN A 102 -18.10 3.96 -0.84
C GLN A 102 -18.21 2.43 -0.83
N PHE A 103 -17.45 1.76 -1.70
CA PHE A 103 -17.39 0.30 -1.73
C PHE A 103 -16.83 -0.28 -0.42
N GLY A 104 -15.78 0.34 0.14
CA GLY A 104 -15.23 -0.04 1.44
C GLY A 104 -16.27 0.02 2.57
N ARG A 105 -17.04 1.11 2.63
CA ARG A 105 -18.15 1.26 3.59
C ARG A 105 -19.22 0.20 3.40
N PHE A 106 -19.60 -0.09 2.15
CA PHE A 106 -20.55 -1.15 1.83
C PHE A 106 -20.07 -2.52 2.34
N CYS A 107 -18.80 -2.86 2.11
CA CYS A 107 -18.20 -4.09 2.63
C CYS A 107 -18.21 -4.16 4.16
N HIS A 108 -17.92 -3.05 4.85
CA HIS A 108 -18.01 -3.00 6.32
C HIS A 108 -19.43 -3.20 6.82
N THR A 109 -20.44 -2.67 6.12
CA THR A 109 -21.85 -2.96 6.44
C THR A 109 -22.15 -4.44 6.32
N LEU A 110 -21.68 -5.12 5.26
CA LEU A 110 -21.86 -6.57 5.10
C LEU A 110 -21.13 -7.37 6.19
N THR A 111 -19.97 -6.91 6.66
CA THR A 111 -19.29 -7.52 7.82
C THR A 111 -20.17 -7.45 9.07
N VAL A 112 -20.72 -6.27 9.37
CA VAL A 112 -21.62 -6.10 10.53
C VAL A 112 -22.87 -6.95 10.37
N SER A 113 -23.49 -6.96 9.18
CA SER A 113 -24.64 -7.82 8.89
C SER A 113 -24.34 -9.30 9.07
N SER A 114 -23.13 -9.75 8.70
CA SER A 114 -22.71 -11.15 8.88
C SER A 114 -22.57 -11.51 10.36
N ILE A 115 -22.02 -10.62 11.19
CA ILE A 115 -21.91 -10.81 12.65
C ILE A 115 -23.31 -10.93 13.27
N VAL A 116 -24.20 -9.99 12.95
CA VAL A 116 -25.59 -10.02 13.43
C VAL A 116 -26.29 -11.30 12.94
N GLY A 117 -26.04 -11.71 11.69
CA GLY A 117 -26.55 -12.93 11.09
C GLY A 117 -26.10 -14.18 11.85
N VAL A 118 -24.83 -14.29 12.25
CA VAL A 118 -24.34 -15.42 13.06
C VAL A 118 -25.07 -15.47 14.40
N VAL A 119 -25.16 -14.36 15.12
CA VAL A 119 -25.82 -14.30 16.43
C VAL A 119 -27.29 -14.69 16.31
N GLY A 120 -28.00 -14.13 15.33
CA GLY A 120 -29.40 -14.44 15.08
C GLY A 120 -29.62 -15.90 14.68
N TYR A 121 -28.77 -16.44 13.80
CA TYR A 121 -28.87 -17.82 13.35
C TYR A 121 -28.62 -18.82 14.48
N VAL A 122 -27.56 -18.61 15.28
CA VAL A 122 -27.25 -19.45 16.44
C VAL A 122 -28.35 -19.40 17.49
N HIS A 123 -29.01 -18.26 17.68
CA HIS A 123 -30.12 -18.14 18.62
C HIS A 123 -31.41 -18.81 18.11
N ALA A 124 -31.60 -18.88 16.79
CA ALA A 124 -32.80 -19.43 16.17
C ALA A 124 -32.78 -20.97 16.03
N ILE A 125 -31.61 -21.61 16.04
CA ILE A 125 -31.51 -23.07 15.90
C ILE A 125 -31.83 -23.79 17.21
N SER A 126 -32.68 -24.81 17.14
CA SER A 126 -33.03 -25.66 18.28
C SER A 126 -32.15 -26.91 18.40
N GLU A 127 -31.48 -27.30 17.32
CA GLU A 127 -30.60 -28.47 17.27
C GLU A 127 -29.33 -28.16 16.47
N ILE A 128 -28.19 -28.69 16.93
CA ILE A 128 -26.90 -28.54 16.24
C ILE A 128 -26.79 -29.63 15.18
N SER A 129 -26.85 -29.21 13.92
CA SER A 129 -26.63 -30.08 12.76
C SER A 129 -25.39 -29.65 11.97
N ILE A 130 -24.87 -30.55 11.13
CA ILE A 130 -23.75 -30.25 10.22
C ILE A 130 -24.11 -29.07 9.29
N TRP A 131 -25.36 -29.00 8.84
CA TRP A 131 -25.85 -27.88 8.02
C TRP A 131 -25.86 -26.56 8.78
N ALA A 132 -26.24 -26.56 10.06
CA ALA A 132 -26.17 -25.38 10.90
C ALA A 132 -24.71 -24.91 11.08
N ALA A 133 -23.78 -25.83 11.30
CA ALA A 133 -22.35 -25.51 11.39
C ALA A 133 -21.81 -24.92 10.08
N MET A 134 -22.21 -25.46 8.92
CA MET A 134 -21.82 -24.92 7.61
C MET A 134 -22.35 -23.50 7.37
N ASN A 135 -23.60 -23.22 7.74
CA ASN A 135 -24.18 -21.87 7.60
C ASN A 135 -23.47 -20.85 8.49
N VAL A 136 -23.16 -21.21 9.74
CA VAL A 136 -22.36 -20.37 10.64
C VAL A 136 -20.98 -20.13 10.04
N ALA A 137 -20.30 -21.17 9.55
CA ALA A 137 -18.99 -21.05 8.93
C ALA A 137 -19.02 -20.15 7.68
N ALA A 138 -20.06 -20.25 6.85
CA ALA A 138 -20.25 -19.41 5.69
C ALA A 138 -20.42 -17.93 6.07
N LEU A 139 -21.24 -17.62 7.09
CA LEU A 139 -21.42 -16.25 7.58
C LEU A 139 -20.13 -15.67 8.15
N VAL A 140 -19.35 -16.46 8.90
CA VAL A 140 -18.03 -16.06 9.39
C VAL A 140 -17.09 -15.78 8.23
N ALA A 141 -17.02 -16.68 7.24
CA ALA A 141 -16.17 -16.51 6.07
C ALA A 141 -16.53 -15.25 5.28
N ILE A 142 -17.83 -15.00 5.04
CA ILE A 142 -18.31 -13.78 4.39
C ILE A 142 -17.87 -12.55 5.19
N GLY A 143 -18.08 -12.54 6.50
CA GLY A 143 -17.71 -11.41 7.35
C GLY A 143 -16.21 -11.08 7.33
N VAL A 144 -15.36 -12.11 7.37
CA VAL A 144 -13.89 -11.97 7.28
C VAL A 144 -13.48 -11.46 5.90
N ILE A 145 -14.02 -12.06 4.83
CA ILE A 145 -13.71 -11.66 3.45
C ILE A 145 -14.12 -10.20 3.24
N THR A 146 -15.35 -9.82 3.58
CA THR A 146 -15.82 -8.44 3.38
C THR A 146 -15.04 -7.45 4.25
N TYR A 147 -14.59 -7.86 5.44
CA TYR A 147 -13.77 -6.99 6.29
C TYR A 147 -12.42 -6.68 5.63
N ILE A 148 -11.69 -7.72 5.20
CA ILE A 148 -10.38 -7.58 4.54
C ILE A 148 -10.53 -6.78 3.25
N VAL A 149 -11.54 -7.12 2.45
CA VAL A 149 -11.82 -6.49 1.15
C VAL A 149 -12.23 -5.03 1.31
N GLY A 150 -12.98 -4.69 2.36
CA GLY A 150 -13.36 -3.31 2.70
C GLY A 150 -12.16 -2.47 3.13
N MET A 151 -11.32 -3.03 4.02
CA MET A 151 -10.08 -2.39 4.46
C MET A 151 -9.12 -2.13 3.30
N ASP A 152 -8.92 -3.12 2.42
CA ASP A 152 -8.07 -2.98 1.23
C ASP A 152 -8.63 -1.94 0.23
N SER A 153 -9.96 -1.87 0.08
CA SER A 153 -10.60 -0.86 -0.78
C SER A 153 -10.39 0.57 -0.28
N MET A 154 -10.23 0.78 1.02
CA MET A 154 -10.05 2.11 1.62
C MET A 154 -8.57 2.52 1.71
N ASN A 155 -7.64 1.58 1.55
CA ASN A 155 -6.19 1.81 1.63
C ASN A 155 -5.57 1.98 0.24
N GLY A 156 -5.37 3.24 -0.16
CA GLY A 156 -4.66 3.62 -1.38
C GLY A 156 -4.99 5.06 -1.76
N GLU A 157 -3.97 5.92 -1.82
CA GLU A 157 -4.06 7.18 -2.57
C GLU A 157 -4.11 6.85 -4.07
#